data_AF-A0A1G6M248-F1
#
_entry.id   AF-A0A1G6M248-F1
#
_cell.length_a   1.000
_cell.length_b   1.000
_cell.length_c   1.000
_cell.angle_alpha   90.00
_cell.angle_beta   90.00
_cell.angle_gamma   90.00
#
_symmetry.space_group_name_H-M   'P 1'
#
loop_
_entity.id
_entity.type
_entity.pdbx_description
1 polymer ?
#
loop_
_entity_poly.entity_id
_entity_poly.type
_entity_poly.pdbx_seq_one_letter_code
_entity_poly.pdbx_strand_id
1 'polypeptide(L)' 'METNTNSWNDIVATAKEKLAFYENRNKELLLTLDKAVNRSATEEDIKRIENLIQQNNRLIEDAKTGLALVTKMNESQNKK' A
#
# COMPACT_ATOMS: atom_id res chain seq x y z
N MET A 1 29.06 -1.54 22.17
CA MET A 1 28.65 -1.76 20.77
C MET A 1 27.23 -2.29 20.81
N GLU A 2 26.23 -1.43 20.67
CA GLU A 2 24.83 -1.85 20.61
C GLU A 2 24.49 -2.08 19.14
N THR A 3 24.62 -3.32 18.68
CA THR A 3 24.30 -3.69 17.30
C THR A 3 22.80 -3.94 17.15
N ASN A 4 22.12 -2.95 16.55
CA ASN A 4 20.92 -3.09 15.71
C ASN A 4 19.76 -3.93 16.27
N THR A 5 19.00 -3.35 17.20
CA THR A 5 17.56 -3.64 17.40
C THR A 5 16.72 -3.05 16.25
N ASN A 6 17.01 -3.42 15.00
CA ASN A 6 16.00 -3.35 13.94
C ASN A 6 15.18 -4.63 14.08
N SER A 7 14.21 -4.62 15.00
CA SER A 7 13.46 -5.82 15.35
C SER A 7 12.53 -6.23 14.20
N TRP A 8 12.20 -7.51 14.13
CA TRP A 8 11.15 -7.98 13.22
C TRP A 8 9.81 -7.27 13.44
N ASN A 9 9.57 -6.72 14.64
CA ASN A 9 8.41 -5.88 14.91
C ASN A 9 8.47 -4.55 14.13
N ASP A 10 9.64 -3.91 14.01
CA ASP A 10 9.82 -2.67 13.24
C ASP A 10 9.62 -2.92 11.73
N ILE A 11 10.07 -4.08 11.26
CA ILE A 11 9.84 -4.51 9.87
C ILE A 11 8.34 -4.72 9.61
N VAL A 12 7.64 -5.38 10.54
CA VAL A 12 6.17 -5.55 10.45
C VAL A 12 5.46 -4.20 10.51
N ALA A 13 5.87 -3.28 11.39
CA ALA A 13 5.31 -1.93 11.47
C ALA A 13 5.50 -1.17 10.16
N THR A 14 6.71 -1.17 9.61
CA THR A 14 7.03 -0.55 8.31
C THR A 14 6.17 -1.13 7.17
N ALA A 15 5.97 -2.46 7.16
CA ALA A 15 5.12 -3.10 6.15
C ALA A 15 3.65 -2.69 6.28
N LYS A 16 3.14 -2.52 7.50
CA LYS A 16 1.77 -2.01 7.76
C LYS A 16 1.62 -0.56 7.31
N GLU A 17 2.59 0.30 7.63
CA GLU A 17 2.59 1.71 7.19
C GLU A 17 2.61 1.81 5.65
N LYS A 18 3.42 0.99 4.99
CA LYS A 18 3.48 0.94 3.53
C LYS A 18 2.15 0.50 2.90
N LEU A 19 1.50 -0.52 3.46
CA LEU A 19 0.18 -0.95 3.01
C LEU A 19 -0.86 0.18 3.20
N ALA A 20 -0.89 0.77 4.40
CA ALA A 20 -1.81 1.86 4.72
C ALA A 20 -1.61 3.08 3.81
N PHE A 21 -0.36 3.40 3.45
CA PHE A 21 -0.04 4.45 2.49
C PHE A 21 -0.70 4.20 1.12
N TYR A 22 -0.55 3.00 0.55
CA TYR A 22 -1.16 2.71 -0.75
C TYR A 22 -2.69 2.65 -0.67
N GLU A 23 -3.26 2.15 0.43
CA GLU A 23 -4.71 2.17 0.64
C GLU A 23 -5.26 3.58 0.73
N ASN A 24 -4.57 4.49 1.44
CA ASN A 24 -4.97 5.89 1.51
C ASN A 24 -4.87 6.58 0.14
N ARG A 25 -3.75 6.38 -0.56
CA ARG A 25 -3.58 6.89 -1.92
C ARG A 25 -4.66 6.38 -2.88
N ASN A 26 -5.13 5.13 -2.71
CA ASN A 26 -6.23 4.59 -3.52
C ASN A 26 -7.53 5.34 -3.28
N LYS A 27 -7.85 5.67 -2.02
CA LYS A 27 -9.04 6.46 -1.66
C LYS A 27 -8.97 7.85 -2.30
N GLU A 28 -7.81 8.50 -2.26
CA GLU A 28 -7.60 9.80 -2.90
C GLU A 28 -7.76 9.74 -4.42
N LEU A 29 -7.25 8.69 -5.07
CA LEU A 29 -7.44 8.48 -6.51
C LEU A 29 -8.91 8.24 -6.87
N LEU A 30 -9.65 7.47 -6.07
CA LEU A 30 -11.09 7.25 -6.27
C LEU A 30 -11.89 8.54 -6.11
N LEU A 31 -11.57 9.37 -5.10
CA LEU A 31 -12.18 10.71 -4.96
C LEU A 31 -11.82 11.63 -6.13
N THR A 32 -10.62 11.50 -6.68
CA THR A 32 -10.19 12.27 -7.85
C THR A 32 -10.96 11.83 -9.10
N LEU A 33 -11.17 10.53 -9.28
CA LEU A 33 -12.00 9.98 -10.36
C LEU A 33 -13.44 10.48 -10.27
N ASP A 34 -14.06 10.40 -9.10
CA ASP A 34 -15.42 10.90 -8.87
C ASP A 34 -15.55 12.38 -9.22
N LYS A 35 -14.61 13.21 -8.77
CA LYS A 35 -14.57 14.64 -9.14
C LYS A 35 -14.38 14.87 -10.64
N ALA A 36 -13.56 14.07 -11.31
CA ALA A 36 -13.33 14.18 -12.75
C ALA A 36 -14.60 13.85 -13.55
N VAL A 37 -15.29 12.77 -13.17
CA VAL A 37 -16.58 12.37 -13.77
C VAL A 37 -17.63 13.46 -13.54
N ASN A 38 -17.76 13.96 -12.30
CA ASN A 38 -18.75 14.98 -11.93
C ASN A 38 -18.49 16.36 -12.55
N ARG A 39 -17.26 16.63 -13.01
CA ARG A 39 -16.88 17.90 -13.68
C ARG A 39 -16.78 17.79 -15.19
N SER A 40 -17.27 16.70 -15.78
CA SER A 40 -17.21 16.45 -17.23
C SER A 40 -15.78 16.55 -17.78
N ALA A 41 -14.81 16.00 -17.05
CA ALA A 41 -13.45 15.85 -17.55
C ALA A 41 -13.43 15.00 -18.83
N THR A 42 -12.35 15.10 -19.60
CA THR A 42 -12.22 14.33 -20.84
C THR A 42 -12.13 12.83 -20.56
N GLU A 43 -12.56 12.01 -21.52
CA GLU A 43 -12.42 10.55 -21.42
C GLU A 43 -10.94 10.13 -21.25
N GLU A 44 -10.01 10.88 -21.85
CA GLU A 44 -8.58 10.63 -21.71
C GLU A 44 -8.11 10.86 -20.26
N ASP A 45 -8.57 11.93 -19.60
CA ASP A 45 -8.24 12.21 -18.20
C ASP A 45 -8.81 11.15 -17.26
N ILE A 46 -10.06 10.71 -17.50
CA ILE A 46 -10.69 9.62 -16.75
C ILE A 46 -9.85 8.34 -16.89
N LYS A 47 -9.47 7.95 -18.11
CA LYS A 47 -8.65 6.75 -18.36
C LYS A 47 -7.27 6.84 -17.70
N ARG A 48 -6.64 8.02 -17.67
CA ARG A 48 -5.37 8.22 -16.96
C ARG A 48 -5.53 7.97 -15.45
N ILE A 49 -6.60 8.47 -14.83
CA ILE A 49 -6.88 8.25 -13.41
C ILE A 49 -7.18 6.77 -13.14
N GLU A 50 -7.97 6.12 -13.98
CA GLU A 50 -8.25 4.67 -13.86
C GLU A 50 -6.98 3.82 -13.95
N ASN A 51 -6.07 4.15 -14.86
CA ASN A 51 -4.78 3.47 -14.97
C ASN A 51 -3.94 3.67 -13.69
N LEU A 52 -3.92 4.87 -13.11
CA LEU A 52 -3.25 5.12 -11.83
C LEU A 52 -3.86 4.29 -10.68
N ILE A 53 -5.18 4.16 -10.64
CA ILE A 53 -5.88 3.29 -9.67
C ILE A 53 -5.47 1.83 -9.86
N GLN A 54 -5.46 1.33 -11.11
CA GLN A 54 -5.04 -0.05 -11.40
C GLN A 54 -3.59 -0.32 -10.99
N GLN A 55 -2.68 0.63 -11.24
CA GLN A 55 -1.29 0.52 -10.79
C GLN A 55 -1.19 0.52 -9.26
N ASN A 56 -1.92 1.40 -8.59
CA ASN A 56 -1.91 1.48 -7.13
C ASN A 56 -2.52 0.23 -6.48
N ASN A 57 -3.56 -0.37 -7.07
CA ASN A 57 -4.12 -1.65 -6.61
C ASN A 57 -3.08 -2.79 -6.68
N ARG A 58 -2.23 -2.83 -7.72
CA ARG A 58 -1.12 -3.81 -7.77
C ARG A 58 -0.14 -3.61 -6.62
N LEU A 59 0.20 -2.35 -6.31
CA LEU A 59 1.07 -2.02 -5.18
C LEU A 59 0.46 -2.41 -3.83
N ILE A 60 -0.87 -2.31 -3.68
CA ILE A 60 -1.59 -2.78 -2.49
C ILE A 60 -1.44 -4.30 -2.35
N GLU A 61 -1.65 -5.07 -3.43
CA GLU A 61 -1.51 -6.52 -3.38
C GLU A 61 -0.07 -6.97 -3.10
N ASP A 62 0.91 -6.30 -3.70
CA ASP A 62 2.33 -6.53 -3.39
C ASP A 62 2.64 -6.21 -1.92
N ALA A 63 2.10 -5.12 -1.37
CA ALA A 63 2.27 -4.75 0.03
C ALA A 63 1.60 -5.73 0.99
N LYS A 64 0.40 -6.24 0.66
CA LYS A 64 -0.29 -7.30 1.43
C LYS A 64 0.55 -8.58 1.46
N THR A 65 1.08 -8.98 0.31
CA THR A 65 1.95 -10.15 0.18
C THR A 65 3.21 -9.98 1.04
N GLY A 66 3.85 -8.81 0.96
CA GLY A 66 5.02 -8.48 1.77
C GLY A 66 4.73 -8.50 3.28
N LEU A 67 3.61 -7.89 3.70
CA LEU A 67 3.18 -7.87 5.09
C LEU A 67 2.94 -9.28 5.63
N ALA A 68 2.26 -10.13 4.86
CA ALA A 68 2.01 -11.52 5.25
C ALA A 68 3.33 -12.30 5.44
N LEU A 69 4.29 -12.11 4.53
CA LEU A 69 5.61 -12.75 4.63
C LEU A 69 6.35 -12.33 5.91
N VAL A 70 6.47 -11.03 6.18
CA VAL A 70 7.23 -10.54 7.35
C VAL A 70 6.54 -10.85 8.67
N THR A 71 5.21 -10.91 8.68
CA THR A 71 4.43 -11.32 9.87
C THR A 71 4.73 -12.77 10.21
N LYS A 72 4.73 -13.68 9.22
CA LYS A 72 5.10 -15.09 9.41
C LYS A 72 6.54 -15.26 9.90
N MET A 73 7.47 -14.45 9.39
CA MET A 73 8.86 -14.46 9.85
C MET A 73 8.98 -14.04 11.31
N ASN A 74 8.30 -12.96 11.72
CA ASN A 74 8.27 -12.49 13.10
C ASN A 74 7.70 -13.56 14.06
N GLU A 75 6.59 -14.21 13.69
CA GLU A 75 6.01 -15.31 14.47
C GLU A 75 6.95 -16.50 14.62
N SER A 76 7.75 -16.79 13.59
CA SER A 76 8.73 -17.89 13.62
C SER A 76 9.93 -17.57 14.51
N GLN A 77 10.28 -16.29 14.68
CA GLN A 77 11.33 -15.86 15.60
C GLN A 77 10.88 -15.94 17.06
N ASN A 78 9.65 -15.53 17.36
CA ASN A 78 9.11 -15.54 18.73
C ASN A 78 8.76 -16.95 19.26
N LYS A 79 8.88 -17.99 18.43
CA LYS A 79 8.68 -19.41 18.80
C LYS A 79 9.99 -20.17 19.03
N LYS A 80 11.14 -19.56 18.77
CA LYS A 80 12.48 -20.13 19.02
C LYS A 80 13.05 -19.59 20.32
#